data_AF-A0A226ECP7-F1
#
_entry.id   AF-A0A226ECP7-F1
#
_cell.length_a   1.000
_cell.length_b   1.000
_cell.length_c   1.000
_cell.angle_alpha   90.00
_cell.angle_beta   90.00
_cell.angle_gamma   90.00
#
_symmetry.space_group_name_H-M   'P 1'
#
loop_
_entity.id
_entity.type
_entity.pdbx_description
1 polymer ?
#
loop_
_entity_poly.entity_id
_entity_poly.type
_entity_poly.pdbx_seq_one_letter_code
_entity_poly.pdbx_strand_id
1 'polypeptide(L)'
;MILSSTVSMIKYQFRFISLFIHCPVCLIEHKNTFTFKTSKPPRKSNHLLLRIPALLASLAYVGFLFCNGIHQLKEASQRYTLIQKAIIHSKKPGDNYHHAVVICDSSGMSVVIFSIGMPVLFGTMTFSWYAQPEDFSALLNLFLSYERRHRFQGSKKKVMVYAVWFLGIIGSLFVPLSVIVLFVVKPETPPLLGSILPKIDENFTNILLVVHIMGMVYQAWQYYAFGSPFLFLTANIFLTSIYSLCVALGNIIRLNKWSQSWLRVSSIYDKTLKWYVHLKILEVQVNVAFAKFLLPGSLFIFVWVNVGSTFFIVSSGAEIFKNYEHILFVMVFGESVIIILFVGTLCGKVNQKSKTFLRQVKGAKTVGKNAQFRKTVVQANTTNVSSGSFCDGGVRKLHFQSLPLALILFRRLAHAYAFMLKHKL
;
A
#
# COMPACT_ATOMS: atom_id res chain seq x y z
N MET A 1 -1.23 -23.34 0.34
CA MET A 1 -1.92 -22.08 -0.02
C MET A 1 -0.88 -21.22 -0.74
N ILE A 2 -1.04 -19.89 -0.83
CA ILE A 2 -0.19 -19.07 -1.71
C ILE A 2 1.16 -18.74 -1.08
N LEU A 3 1.23 -18.61 0.24
CA LEU A 3 2.48 -18.23 0.90
C LEU A 3 3.57 -19.26 0.62
N SER A 4 3.28 -20.56 0.75
CA SER A 4 4.25 -21.62 0.41
C SER A 4 4.74 -21.57 -1.04
N SER A 5 3.90 -21.14 -1.99
CA SER A 5 4.33 -20.96 -3.39
C SER A 5 5.06 -19.64 -3.65
N THR A 6 4.89 -18.63 -2.80
CA THR A 6 5.56 -17.33 -2.93
C THR A 6 6.77 -17.19 -2.01
N VAL A 7 7.09 -18.19 -1.18
CA VAL A 7 8.22 -18.15 -0.25
C VAL A 7 9.56 -17.97 -0.94
N SER A 8 9.82 -18.66 -2.05
CA SER A 8 11.05 -18.47 -2.84
C SER A 8 11.17 -17.03 -3.32
N MET A 9 10.06 -16.46 -3.79
CA MET A 9 9.97 -15.07 -4.23
C MET A 9 10.24 -14.11 -3.06
N ILE A 10 9.56 -14.30 -1.92
CA ILE A 10 9.79 -13.50 -0.69
C ILE A 10 11.25 -13.56 -0.25
N LYS A 11 11.94 -14.71 -0.42
CA LYS A 11 13.38 -14.85 -0.17
C LYS A 11 14.20 -13.93 -1.06
N TYR A 12 13.96 -13.94 -2.37
CA TYR A 12 14.65 -13.06 -3.32
C TYR A 12 14.37 -11.59 -3.01
N GLN A 13 13.15 -11.27 -2.63
CA GLN A 13 12.75 -9.89 -2.32
C GLN A 13 13.38 -9.41 -1.01
N PHE A 14 13.42 -10.23 0.04
CA PHE A 14 14.18 -9.87 1.25
C PHE A 14 15.68 -9.71 0.98
N ARG A 15 16.27 -10.54 0.11
CA ARG A 15 17.66 -10.34 -0.33
C ARG A 15 17.83 -9.03 -1.08
N PHE A 16 16.92 -8.72 -1.99
CA PHE A 16 16.94 -7.50 -2.76
C PHE A 16 16.80 -6.26 -1.88
N ILE A 17 15.80 -6.23 -1.00
CA ILE A 17 15.59 -5.18 0.01
C ILE A 17 16.84 -5.03 0.89
N SER A 18 17.47 -6.15 1.26
CA SER A 18 18.69 -6.14 2.08
C SER A 18 19.90 -5.49 1.43
N LEU A 19 19.89 -5.27 0.11
CA LEU A 19 20.91 -4.48 -0.59
C LEU A 19 20.79 -2.98 -0.26
N PHE A 20 19.58 -2.51 0.07
CA PHE A 20 19.30 -1.10 0.32
C PHE A 20 19.15 -0.80 1.81
N ILE A 21 18.36 -1.60 2.52
CA ILE A 21 18.04 -1.41 3.93
C ILE A 21 18.06 -2.73 4.70
N HIS A 22 18.40 -2.70 5.98
CA HIS A 22 18.41 -3.91 6.78
C HIS A 22 16.99 -4.48 6.95
N CYS A 23 16.69 -5.61 6.31
CA CYS A 23 15.43 -6.29 6.55
C CYS A 23 15.43 -6.95 7.95
N PRO A 24 14.56 -6.54 8.89
CA PRO A 24 14.51 -7.03 10.27
C PRO A 24 13.92 -8.44 10.35
N VAL A 25 13.43 -8.98 9.23
CA VAL A 25 12.90 -10.33 9.10
C VAL A 25 13.69 -11.05 8.01
N CYS A 26 14.22 -12.22 8.33
CA CYS A 26 14.93 -13.09 7.41
C CYS A 26 14.20 -14.42 7.26
N LEU A 27 14.31 -15.00 6.07
CA LEU A 27 13.81 -16.35 5.81
C LEU A 27 14.95 -17.35 6.03
N ILE A 28 14.77 -18.26 6.99
CA ILE A 28 15.71 -19.36 7.24
C ILE A 28 15.12 -20.65 6.65
N GLU A 29 15.96 -21.35 5.92
CA GLU A 29 15.66 -22.64 5.32
C GLU A 29 16.33 -23.75 6.14
N HIS A 30 15.55 -24.71 6.62
CA HIS A 30 16.03 -25.84 7.41
C HIS A 30 15.30 -27.11 6.99
N LYS A 31 16.05 -28.10 6.45
CA LYS A 31 15.53 -29.42 6.06
C LYS A 31 14.22 -29.34 5.24
N ASN A 32 14.21 -28.57 4.15
CA ASN A 32 13.04 -28.34 3.28
C ASN A 32 11.86 -27.62 3.95
N THR A 33 12.08 -27.02 5.13
CA THR A 33 11.09 -26.17 5.78
C THR A 33 11.60 -24.74 5.88
N PHE A 34 10.71 -23.80 5.63
CA PHE A 34 10.99 -22.38 5.75
C PHE A 34 10.46 -21.87 7.08
N THR A 35 11.21 -20.98 7.72
CA THR A 35 10.81 -20.28 8.95
C THR A 35 11.31 -18.85 8.88
N PHE A 36 10.40 -17.90 9.10
CA PHE A 36 10.75 -16.49 9.24
C PHE A 36 11.33 -16.27 10.64
N LYS A 37 12.48 -15.64 10.75
CA LYS A 37 13.03 -15.21 12.03
C LYS A 37 13.30 -13.72 11.99
N THR A 38 13.26 -13.09 13.15
CA THR A 38 13.83 -11.75 13.28
C THR A 38 15.33 -11.85 13.03
N SER A 39 15.84 -10.97 12.18
CA SER A 39 17.29 -10.87 12.00
C SER A 39 17.84 -10.28 13.28
N LYS A 40 18.54 -11.09 14.08
CA LYS A 40 19.33 -10.54 15.18
C LYS A 40 20.30 -9.53 14.57
N PRO A 41 20.41 -8.31 15.11
CA PRO A 41 21.46 -7.40 14.67
C PRO A 41 22.79 -8.16 14.80
N PRO A 42 23.63 -8.19 13.76
CA PRO A 42 24.86 -8.96 13.76
C PRO A 42 25.71 -8.54 14.96
N ARG A 43 25.89 -9.46 15.92
CA ARG A 43 26.46 -9.21 17.26
C ARG A 43 27.93 -8.75 17.25
N LYS A 44 28.59 -8.74 16.08
CA LYS A 44 30.02 -8.44 15.91
C LYS A 44 30.40 -7.73 14.59
N SER A 45 29.46 -7.22 13.79
CA SER A 45 29.86 -6.57 12.53
C SER A 45 29.96 -5.06 12.69
N ASN A 46 31.08 -4.48 12.25
CA ASN A 46 31.32 -3.03 12.12
C ASN A 46 30.23 -2.27 11.32
N HIS A 47 29.27 -2.96 10.71
CA HIS A 47 28.12 -2.38 10.03
C HIS A 47 27.13 -1.62 10.92
N LEU A 48 27.20 -1.70 12.26
CA LEU A 48 26.35 -0.85 13.11
C LEU A 48 26.68 0.64 12.89
N LEU A 49 27.96 0.95 12.66
CA LEU A 49 28.48 2.28 12.33
C LEU A 49 28.06 2.77 10.94
N LEU A 50 27.66 1.90 10.02
CA LEU A 50 27.11 2.28 8.70
C LEU A 50 25.58 2.40 8.70
N ARG A 51 24.90 1.75 9.65
CA ARG A 51 23.43 1.70 9.74
C ARG A 51 22.83 2.92 10.41
N ILE A 52 23.46 3.40 11.48
CA ILE A 52 23.01 4.61 12.18
C ILE A 52 23.14 5.83 11.26
N PRO A 53 24.23 6.04 10.50
CA PRO A 53 24.33 7.16 9.56
C PRO A 53 23.30 7.12 8.44
N ALA A 54 22.99 5.95 7.85
CA ALA A 54 21.98 5.89 6.80
C ALA A 54 20.58 6.27 7.31
N LEU A 55 20.24 5.83 8.53
CA LEU A 55 18.97 6.16 9.16
C LEU A 55 18.93 7.64 9.62
N LEU A 56 20.03 8.15 10.18
CA LEU A 56 20.18 9.57 10.52
C LEU A 56 20.16 10.46 9.27
N ALA A 57 20.82 10.07 8.18
CA ALA A 57 20.79 10.79 6.91
C ALA A 57 19.38 10.78 6.30
N SER A 58 18.66 9.66 6.42
CA SER A 58 17.26 9.58 6.01
C SER A 58 16.38 10.49 6.86
N LEU A 59 16.54 10.51 8.19
CA LEU A 59 15.81 11.40 9.08
C LEU A 59 16.15 12.87 8.85
N ALA A 60 17.43 13.20 8.64
CA ALA A 60 17.89 14.54 8.31
C ALA A 60 17.28 15.01 6.99
N TYR A 61 17.24 14.13 5.99
CA TYR A 61 16.61 14.42 4.71
C TYR A 61 15.09 14.58 4.81
N VAL A 62 14.43 13.76 5.63
CA VAL A 62 12.99 13.88 5.95
C VAL A 62 12.72 15.25 6.59
N GLY A 63 13.55 15.68 7.54
CA GLY A 63 13.47 17.02 8.14
C GLY A 63 13.74 18.13 7.12
N PHE A 64 14.71 17.94 6.24
CA PHE A 64 15.03 18.87 5.16
C PHE A 64 13.87 19.03 4.18
N LEU A 65 13.28 17.94 3.69
CA LEU A 65 12.11 17.97 2.81
C LEU A 65 10.96 18.73 3.46
N PHE A 66 10.71 18.48 4.75
CA PHE A 66 9.67 19.16 5.50
C PHE A 66 9.90 20.67 5.57
N CYS A 67 11.11 21.10 5.95
CA CYS A 67 11.48 22.52 6.02
C CYS A 67 11.43 23.20 4.64
N ASN A 68 11.95 22.53 3.59
CA ASN A 68 11.89 23.03 2.22
C ASN A 68 10.43 23.21 1.76
N GLY A 69 9.56 22.25 2.10
CA GLY A 69 8.13 22.37 1.83
C GLY A 69 7.47 23.57 2.45
N ILE A 70 7.74 23.83 3.72
CA ILE A 70 7.21 25.00 4.42
C ILE A 70 7.71 26.29 3.76
N HIS A 71 9.00 26.34 3.39
CA HIS A 71 9.57 27.49 2.70
C HIS A 71 8.88 27.75 1.35
N GLN A 72 8.78 26.72 0.51
CA GLN A 72 8.15 26.78 -0.80
C GLN A 72 6.64 27.10 -0.70
N LEU A 73 5.95 26.59 0.30
CA LEU A 73 4.55 26.94 0.58
C LEU A 73 4.40 28.43 0.90
N LYS A 74 5.32 28.98 1.70
CA LYS A 74 5.33 30.41 2.05
C LYS A 74 5.55 31.27 0.80
N GLU A 75 6.50 30.91 -0.06
CA GLU A 75 6.72 31.61 -1.33
C GLU A 75 5.48 31.53 -2.25
N ALA A 76 4.89 30.34 -2.40
CA ALA A 76 3.69 30.15 -3.20
C ALA A 76 2.52 31.01 -2.69
N SER A 77 2.33 31.05 -1.36
CA SER A 77 1.32 31.90 -0.72
C SER A 77 1.55 33.39 -0.96
N GLN A 78 2.81 33.85 -0.95
CA GLN A 78 3.16 35.25 -1.24
C GLN A 78 2.89 35.59 -2.72
N ARG A 79 3.30 34.73 -3.65
CA ARG A 79 3.01 34.91 -5.08
C ARG A 79 1.51 34.97 -5.35
N TYR A 80 0.74 34.09 -4.71
CA TYR A 80 -0.72 34.11 -4.81
C TYR A 80 -1.31 35.44 -4.32
N THR A 81 -0.82 35.97 -3.20
CA THR A 81 -1.27 37.27 -2.66
C THR A 81 -0.94 38.42 -3.62
N LEU A 82 0.24 38.41 -4.25
CA LEU A 82 0.63 39.42 -5.24
C LEU A 82 -0.23 39.33 -6.50
N ILE A 83 -0.51 38.12 -6.99
CA ILE A 83 -1.39 37.89 -8.13
C ILE A 83 -2.80 38.38 -7.81
N GLN A 84 -3.34 38.06 -6.64
CA GLN A 84 -4.66 38.58 -6.22
C GLN A 84 -4.69 40.10 -6.19
N LYS A 85 -3.66 40.75 -5.66
CA LYS A 85 -3.55 42.22 -5.68
C LYS A 85 -3.51 42.77 -7.11
N ALA A 86 -2.70 42.17 -7.98
CA ALA A 86 -2.62 42.56 -9.38
C ALA A 86 -3.95 42.38 -10.12
N ILE A 87 -4.70 41.32 -9.79
CA ILE A 87 -6.04 41.05 -10.34
C ILE A 87 -7.04 42.12 -9.89
N ILE A 88 -7.06 42.47 -8.60
CA ILE A 88 -7.96 43.51 -8.07
C ILE A 88 -7.72 44.86 -8.76
N HIS A 89 -6.48 45.13 -9.18
CA HIS A 89 -6.12 46.37 -9.88
C HIS A 89 -6.28 46.31 -11.41
N SER A 90 -6.55 45.15 -12.00
CA SER A 90 -6.77 45.03 -13.45
C SER A 90 -8.21 45.39 -13.83
N LYS A 91 -8.38 46.49 -14.59
CA LYS A 91 -9.70 47.03 -14.99
C LYS A 91 -10.45 46.23 -16.09
N LYS A 92 -9.86 45.18 -16.69
CA LYS A 92 -10.49 44.41 -17.77
C LYS A 92 -10.44 42.91 -17.49
N PRO A 93 -11.55 42.27 -17.09
CA PRO A 93 -11.64 40.80 -17.05
C PRO A 93 -11.67 40.23 -18.48
N GLY A 94 -10.91 39.18 -18.74
CA GLY A 94 -10.70 38.51 -20.01
C GLY A 94 -10.10 37.12 -19.77
N ASP A 95 -10.39 36.16 -20.63
CA ASP A 95 -10.36 34.71 -20.33
C ASP A 95 -9.03 34.13 -19.78
N ASN A 96 -7.90 34.84 -19.93
CA ASN A 96 -6.60 34.44 -19.37
C ASN A 96 -6.53 34.49 -17.82
N TYR A 97 -7.48 35.13 -17.12
CA TYR A 97 -7.47 35.22 -15.65
C TYR A 97 -7.72 33.88 -14.96
N HIS A 98 -8.62 33.06 -15.49
CA HIS A 98 -8.94 31.77 -14.89
C HIS A 98 -7.78 30.78 -15.00
N HIS A 99 -6.99 30.86 -16.08
CA HIS A 99 -5.83 29.99 -16.27
C HIS A 99 -4.70 30.29 -15.28
N ALA A 100 -4.40 31.57 -15.02
CA ALA A 100 -3.31 31.97 -14.13
C ALA A 100 -3.57 31.56 -12.66
N VAL A 101 -4.80 31.70 -12.18
CA VAL A 101 -5.17 31.34 -10.79
C VAL A 101 -5.08 29.82 -10.58
N VAL A 102 -5.54 29.02 -11.54
CA VAL A 102 -5.51 27.55 -11.47
C VAL A 102 -4.08 27.00 -11.49
N ILE A 103 -3.18 27.61 -12.26
CA ILE A 103 -1.77 27.17 -12.35
C ILE A 103 -1.03 27.46 -11.03
N CYS A 104 -1.25 28.62 -10.39
CA CYS A 104 -0.57 28.93 -9.13
C CYS A 104 -0.99 28.02 -7.96
N ASP A 105 -2.28 27.66 -7.86
CA ASP A 105 -2.76 26.70 -6.86
C ASP A 105 -2.14 25.30 -7.05
N SER A 106 -1.80 24.96 -8.30
CA SER A 106 -1.21 23.66 -8.62
C SER A 106 0.25 23.47 -8.15
N SER A 107 0.99 24.56 -7.96
CA SER A 107 2.37 24.46 -7.47
C SER A 107 2.44 24.34 -5.94
N GLY A 108 1.60 25.08 -5.22
CA GLY A 108 1.59 25.07 -3.74
C GLY A 108 1.13 23.75 -3.16
N MET A 109 0.06 23.16 -3.71
CA MET A 109 -0.45 21.88 -3.21
C MET A 109 0.50 20.71 -3.50
N SER A 110 1.16 20.67 -4.66
CA SER A 110 2.18 19.64 -4.92
C SER A 110 3.34 19.74 -3.95
N VAL A 111 3.83 20.96 -3.66
CA VAL A 111 4.84 21.20 -2.63
C VAL A 111 4.40 20.65 -1.27
N VAL A 112 3.20 21.03 -0.79
CA VAL A 112 2.69 20.59 0.52
C VAL A 112 2.56 19.10 0.60
N ILE A 113 2.06 18.51 -0.49
CA ILE A 113 2.00 17.07 -0.67
C ILE A 113 3.44 16.56 -0.51
N PHE A 114 4.27 16.58 -1.54
CA PHE A 114 5.55 15.87 -1.49
C PHE A 114 6.46 16.20 -0.29
N SER A 115 6.41 17.42 0.23
CA SER A 115 7.28 17.84 1.34
C SER A 115 6.83 17.39 2.72
N ILE A 116 5.53 17.26 2.97
CA ILE A 116 5.03 16.81 4.27
C ILE A 116 4.76 15.32 4.22
N GLY A 117 4.10 14.85 3.16
CA GLY A 117 3.66 13.47 3.16
C GLY A 117 4.71 12.46 2.80
N MET A 118 5.73 12.77 1.98
CA MET A 118 6.82 11.81 1.80
C MET A 118 7.59 11.57 3.11
N PRO A 119 7.96 12.62 3.89
CA PRO A 119 8.50 12.46 5.24
C PRO A 119 7.63 11.63 6.18
N VAL A 120 6.34 11.97 6.30
CA VAL A 120 5.40 11.24 7.16
C VAL A 120 5.27 9.78 6.69
N LEU A 121 5.26 9.55 5.38
CA LEU A 121 5.19 8.23 4.80
C LEU A 121 6.44 7.42 5.15
N PHE A 122 7.64 7.93 4.88
CA PHE A 122 8.87 7.22 5.20
C PHE A 122 9.04 7.00 6.70
N GLY A 123 8.67 7.97 7.53
CA GLY A 123 8.69 7.85 8.99
C GLY A 123 7.75 6.76 9.47
N THR A 124 6.49 6.76 9.03
CA THR A 124 5.51 5.73 9.39
C THR A 124 5.92 4.35 8.88
N MET A 125 6.38 4.23 7.64
CA MET A 125 6.87 2.97 7.08
C MET A 125 8.04 2.41 7.90
N THR A 126 9.06 3.24 8.15
CA THR A 126 10.26 2.84 8.88
C THR A 126 9.89 2.45 10.31
N PHE A 127 9.12 3.28 11.01
CA PHE A 127 8.71 2.99 12.36
C PHE A 127 7.89 1.69 12.43
N SER A 128 6.87 1.54 11.58
CA SER A 128 6.04 0.34 11.53
C SER A 128 6.83 -0.93 11.23
N TRP A 129 7.84 -0.84 10.37
CA TRP A 129 8.66 -1.98 9.97
C TRP A 129 9.62 -2.44 11.06
N TYR A 130 10.25 -1.49 11.75
CA TYR A 130 11.29 -1.78 12.74
C TYR A 130 10.77 -1.87 14.18
N ALA A 131 9.56 -1.37 14.47
CA ALA A 131 9.04 -1.36 15.84
C ALA A 131 8.73 -2.76 16.38
N GLN A 132 8.16 -3.66 15.57
CA GLN A 132 7.71 -4.98 16.03
C GLN A 132 7.93 -6.07 14.95
N PRO A 133 9.19 -6.35 14.56
CA PRO A 133 9.50 -7.36 13.55
C PRO A 133 9.15 -8.80 14.00
N GLU A 134 9.03 -9.01 15.31
CA GLU A 134 8.65 -10.29 15.93
C GLU A 134 7.23 -10.68 15.55
N ASP A 135 6.26 -9.77 15.72
CA ASP A 135 4.86 -9.95 15.34
C ASP A 135 4.73 -10.30 13.86
N PHE A 136 5.55 -9.66 13.02
CA PHE A 136 5.57 -9.91 11.59
C PHE A 136 6.08 -11.31 11.24
N SER A 137 7.20 -11.71 11.85
CA SER A 137 7.76 -13.05 11.66
C SER A 137 6.81 -14.13 12.20
N ALA A 138 6.13 -13.88 13.31
CA ALA A 138 5.14 -14.76 13.91
C ALA A 138 3.93 -14.94 12.99
N LEU A 139 3.39 -13.85 12.43
CA LEU A 139 2.28 -13.90 11.47
C LEU A 139 2.62 -14.79 10.27
N LEU A 140 3.78 -14.57 9.64
CA LEU A 140 4.21 -15.34 8.48
C LEU A 140 4.42 -16.82 8.82
N ASN A 141 5.00 -17.12 9.97
CA ASN A 141 5.17 -18.49 10.45
C ASN A 141 3.84 -19.17 10.76
N LEU A 142 2.86 -18.44 11.30
CA LEU A 142 1.52 -18.94 11.54
C LEU A 142 0.84 -19.32 10.22
N PHE A 143 0.94 -18.47 9.20
CA PHE A 143 0.46 -18.81 7.86
C PHE A 143 1.14 -20.05 7.31
N LEU A 144 2.48 -20.11 7.28
CA LEU A 144 3.21 -21.28 6.79
C LEU A 144 2.82 -22.56 7.53
N SER A 145 2.69 -22.49 8.85
CA SER A 145 2.30 -23.62 9.69
C SER A 145 0.86 -24.07 9.42
N TYR A 146 -0.03 -23.13 9.14
CA TYR A 146 -1.41 -23.43 8.73
C TYR A 146 -1.45 -24.06 7.33
N GLU A 147 -0.72 -23.51 6.35
CA GLU A 147 -0.69 -24.06 4.99
C GLU A 147 -0.11 -25.48 4.96
N ARG A 148 0.93 -25.73 5.77
CA ARG A 148 1.58 -27.05 5.86
C ARG A 148 0.62 -28.11 6.42
N ARG A 149 -0.18 -27.73 7.43
CA ARG A 149 -1.19 -28.61 8.04
C ARG A 149 -2.42 -28.82 7.16
N HIS A 150 -2.81 -27.81 6.38
CA HIS A 150 -4.01 -27.83 5.55
C HIS A 150 -3.62 -27.72 4.07
N ARG A 151 -3.22 -28.85 3.47
CA ARG A 151 -2.90 -28.94 2.03
C ARG A 151 -4.16 -28.71 1.18
N PHE A 152 -4.42 -27.46 0.83
CA PHE A 152 -5.49 -27.11 -0.10
C PHE A 152 -5.02 -27.27 -1.55
N GLN A 153 -5.57 -28.25 -2.27
CA GLN A 153 -5.39 -28.40 -3.72
C GLN A 153 -6.50 -27.66 -4.47
N GLY A 154 -6.14 -26.77 -5.41
CA GLY A 154 -7.11 -26.07 -6.24
C GLY A 154 -6.47 -25.38 -7.45
N SER A 155 -7.06 -25.56 -8.63
CA SER A 155 -6.57 -25.01 -9.90
C SER A 155 -6.53 -23.48 -9.93
N LYS A 156 -7.47 -22.81 -9.23
CA LYS A 156 -7.53 -21.34 -9.11
C LYS A 156 -6.35 -20.70 -8.37
N LYS A 157 -5.47 -21.53 -7.78
CA LYS A 157 -4.24 -21.06 -7.11
C LYS A 157 -3.29 -20.36 -8.08
N LYS A 158 -3.11 -20.89 -9.29
CA LYS A 158 -2.10 -20.37 -10.25
C LYS A 158 -2.40 -18.94 -10.66
N VAL A 159 -3.64 -18.67 -11.11
CA VAL A 159 -4.07 -17.33 -11.56
C VAL A 159 -3.85 -16.28 -10.47
N MET A 160 -4.17 -16.61 -9.21
CA MET A 160 -3.98 -15.63 -8.15
C MET A 160 -2.53 -15.46 -7.72
N VAL A 161 -1.70 -16.52 -7.77
CA VAL A 161 -0.25 -16.37 -7.59
C VAL A 161 0.29 -15.39 -8.64
N TYR A 162 -0.12 -15.54 -9.90
CA TYR A 162 0.28 -14.60 -10.96
C TYR A 162 -0.27 -13.19 -10.73
N ALA A 163 -1.50 -13.03 -10.26
CA ALA A 163 -2.06 -11.71 -9.97
C ALA A 163 -1.30 -11.01 -8.83
N VAL A 164 -1.02 -11.72 -7.73
CA VAL A 164 -0.21 -11.19 -6.62
C VAL A 164 1.22 -10.93 -7.06
N TRP A 165 1.79 -11.79 -7.92
CA TRP A 165 3.12 -11.62 -8.50
C TRP A 165 3.18 -10.36 -9.38
N PHE A 166 2.22 -10.22 -10.29
CA PHE A 166 2.09 -9.09 -11.19
C PHE A 166 1.93 -7.79 -10.38
N LEU A 167 0.94 -7.70 -9.50
CA LEU A 167 0.70 -6.51 -8.67
C LEU A 167 1.88 -6.22 -7.72
N GLY A 168 2.46 -7.27 -7.14
CA GLY A 168 3.51 -7.14 -6.15
C GLY A 168 4.87 -6.76 -6.72
N ILE A 169 5.22 -7.25 -7.91
CA ILE A 169 6.51 -6.97 -8.56
C ILE A 169 6.41 -5.72 -9.42
N ILE A 170 5.39 -5.62 -10.27
CA ILE A 170 5.26 -4.48 -11.18
C ILE A 170 5.05 -3.23 -10.35
N GLY A 171 4.11 -3.22 -9.40
CA GLY A 171 3.89 -2.04 -8.56
C GLY A 171 5.10 -1.66 -7.71
N SER A 172 5.82 -2.63 -7.14
CA SER A 172 6.99 -2.33 -6.30
C SER A 172 8.23 -1.90 -7.08
N LEU A 173 8.35 -2.25 -8.37
CA LEU A 173 9.49 -1.84 -9.21
C LEU A 173 9.14 -0.62 -10.07
N PHE A 174 7.99 -0.65 -10.73
CA PHE A 174 7.59 0.33 -11.73
C PHE A 174 7.24 1.67 -11.09
N VAL A 175 6.57 1.69 -9.93
CA VAL A 175 6.21 2.96 -9.28
C VAL A 175 7.47 3.73 -8.85
N PRO A 176 8.43 3.13 -8.10
CA PRO A 176 9.68 3.82 -7.77
C PRO A 176 10.50 4.22 -9.00
N LEU A 177 10.59 3.35 -10.02
CA LEU A 177 11.30 3.67 -11.26
C LEU A 177 10.65 4.85 -12.01
N SER A 178 9.32 4.90 -12.07
CA SER A 178 8.59 6.01 -12.71
C SER A 178 8.86 7.32 -12.00
N VAL A 179 8.89 7.29 -10.67
CA VAL A 179 9.23 8.44 -9.83
C VAL A 179 10.69 8.87 -10.05
N ILE A 180 11.63 7.93 -10.18
CA ILE A 180 13.03 8.23 -10.52
C ILE A 180 13.15 8.87 -11.90
N VAL A 181 12.44 8.34 -12.91
CA VAL A 181 12.41 8.92 -14.26
C VAL A 181 11.91 10.35 -14.20
N LEU A 182 10.84 10.62 -13.44
CA LEU A 182 10.34 11.98 -13.23
C LEU A 182 11.40 12.91 -12.64
N PHE A 183 12.22 12.42 -11.70
CA PHE A 183 13.29 13.21 -11.10
C PHE A 183 14.42 13.54 -12.06
N VAL A 184 14.76 12.59 -12.93
CA VAL A 184 15.82 12.77 -13.92
C VAL A 184 15.39 13.78 -14.98
N VAL A 185 14.12 13.76 -15.41
CA VAL A 185 13.70 14.66 -16.48
C VAL A 185 13.35 16.06 -15.97
N LYS A 186 12.82 16.20 -14.76
CA LYS A 186 12.52 17.52 -14.17
C LYS A 186 13.07 17.66 -12.75
N PRO A 187 14.40 17.74 -12.61
CA PRO A 187 15.05 17.84 -11.30
C PRO A 187 14.66 19.12 -10.55
N GLU A 188 14.28 20.17 -11.26
CA GLU A 188 13.84 21.46 -10.67
C GLU A 188 12.45 21.41 -10.03
N THR A 189 11.70 20.31 -10.21
CA THR A 189 10.32 20.22 -9.70
C THR A 189 10.33 20.17 -8.18
N PRO A 190 9.64 21.08 -7.47
CA PRO A 190 9.50 20.97 -6.04
C PRO A 190 8.79 19.68 -5.65
N PRO A 191 9.18 19.04 -4.54
CA PRO A 191 10.14 19.48 -3.52
C PRO A 191 11.46 18.71 -3.64
N LEU A 192 11.87 18.40 -4.86
CA LEU A 192 13.09 17.64 -5.08
C LEU A 192 14.31 18.46 -4.68
N LEU A 193 15.41 17.78 -4.37
CA LEU A 193 16.68 18.43 -4.05
C LEU A 193 17.12 19.38 -5.17
N GLY A 194 16.87 18.98 -6.43
CA GLY A 194 17.17 19.82 -7.60
C GLY A 194 16.39 21.13 -7.64
N SER A 195 15.27 21.29 -6.92
CA SER A 195 14.52 22.56 -6.87
C SER A 195 15.19 23.62 -5.99
N ILE A 196 16.13 23.22 -5.13
CA ILE A 196 16.87 24.12 -4.22
C ILE A 196 18.27 24.40 -4.78
N LEU A 197 18.79 23.43 -5.54
CA LEU A 197 20.06 23.60 -6.21
C LEU A 197 19.93 24.66 -7.32
N PRO A 198 20.95 25.51 -7.50
CA PRO A 198 20.97 26.46 -8.60
C PRO A 198 20.74 25.76 -9.95
N LYS A 199 20.00 26.44 -10.83
CA LYS A 199 19.65 25.92 -12.15
C LYS A 199 20.90 25.65 -12.97
N ILE A 200 20.86 24.57 -13.74
CA ILE A 200 21.94 24.19 -14.65
C ILE A 200 21.99 25.19 -15.80
N ASP A 201 22.83 26.21 -15.68
CA ASP A 201 23.10 27.22 -16.71
C ASP A 201 24.43 26.96 -17.43
N GLU A 202 24.72 27.69 -18.52
CA GLU A 202 25.92 27.47 -19.34
C GLU A 202 27.24 27.75 -18.58
N ASN A 203 27.18 28.49 -17.45
CA ASN A 203 28.34 28.80 -16.60
C ASN A 203 28.52 27.79 -15.46
N PHE A 204 27.94 26.60 -15.59
CA PHE A 204 27.94 25.61 -14.53
C PHE A 204 29.34 25.15 -14.12
N THR A 205 29.62 25.19 -12.82
CA THR A 205 30.82 24.55 -12.28
C THR A 205 30.63 23.04 -12.21
N ASN A 206 31.66 22.27 -12.54
CA ASN A 206 31.66 20.80 -12.43
C ASN A 206 31.23 20.31 -11.03
N ILE A 207 31.57 21.06 -9.98
CA ILE A 207 31.20 20.75 -8.60
C ILE A 207 29.67 20.74 -8.44
N LEU A 208 28.99 21.73 -9.00
CA LEU A 208 27.55 21.84 -8.86
C LEU A 208 26.80 20.74 -9.63
N LEU A 209 27.34 20.32 -10.79
CA LEU A 209 26.84 19.16 -11.53
C LEU A 209 26.95 17.88 -10.68
N VAL A 210 28.10 17.67 -10.04
CA VAL A 210 28.30 16.52 -9.13
C VAL A 210 27.28 16.55 -7.98
N VAL A 211 27.02 17.72 -7.38
CA VAL A 211 26.03 17.86 -6.32
C VAL A 211 24.61 17.51 -6.81
N HIS A 212 24.22 17.97 -8.00
CA HIS A 212 22.93 17.60 -8.61
C HIS A 212 22.80 16.10 -8.84
N ILE A 213 23.83 15.47 -9.41
CA ILE A 213 23.85 14.02 -9.65
C ILE A 213 23.77 13.25 -8.32
N MET A 214 24.55 13.65 -7.32
CA MET A 214 24.51 13.03 -5.98
C MET A 214 23.14 13.18 -5.33
N GLY A 215 22.52 14.35 -5.45
CA GLY A 215 21.16 14.61 -4.98
C GLY A 215 20.15 13.69 -5.63
N MET A 216 20.15 13.60 -6.97
CA MET A 216 19.25 12.72 -7.72
C MET A 216 19.45 11.24 -7.36
N VAL A 217 20.69 10.76 -7.29
CA VAL A 217 21.02 9.38 -6.92
C VAL A 217 20.56 9.09 -5.49
N TYR A 218 20.77 10.01 -4.56
CA TYR A 218 20.34 9.85 -3.17
C TYR A 218 18.80 9.79 -3.05
N GLN A 219 18.08 10.68 -3.74
CA GLN A 219 16.62 10.63 -3.78
C GLN A 219 16.13 9.32 -4.38
N ALA A 220 16.64 8.96 -5.55
CA ALA A 220 16.31 7.71 -6.22
C ALA A 220 16.52 6.51 -5.29
N TRP A 221 17.66 6.47 -4.60
CA TRP A 221 17.96 5.45 -3.61
C TRP A 221 16.90 5.42 -2.50
N GLN A 222 16.48 6.54 -1.93
CA GLN A 222 15.46 6.56 -0.86
C GLN A 222 14.11 6.04 -1.32
N TYR A 223 13.60 6.52 -2.44
CA TYR A 223 12.32 6.04 -2.97
C TYR A 223 12.36 4.54 -3.22
N TYR A 224 13.49 4.05 -3.69
CA TYR A 224 13.70 2.65 -3.92
C TYR A 224 13.88 1.85 -2.63
N ALA A 225 14.60 2.40 -1.66
CA ALA A 225 14.95 1.81 -0.37
C ALA A 225 13.77 1.75 0.61
N PHE A 226 12.77 2.61 0.48
CA PHE A 226 11.60 2.63 1.37
C PHE A 226 10.30 2.28 0.64
N GLY A 227 10.08 2.84 -0.54
CA GLY A 227 8.86 2.62 -1.33
C GLY A 227 8.74 1.16 -1.80
N SER A 228 9.77 0.63 -2.45
CA SER A 228 9.74 -0.75 -2.98
C SER A 228 9.51 -1.79 -1.87
N PRO A 229 10.25 -1.79 -0.73
CA PRO A 229 10.02 -2.77 0.34
C PRO A 229 8.63 -2.68 0.94
N PHE A 230 8.08 -1.48 1.12
CA PHE A 230 6.76 -1.31 1.69
C PHE A 230 5.66 -1.80 0.74
N LEU A 231 5.70 -1.38 -0.53
CA LEU A 231 4.75 -1.85 -1.55
C LEU A 231 4.86 -3.35 -1.70
N PHE A 232 6.09 -3.86 -1.67
CA PHE A 232 6.38 -5.28 -1.72
C PHE A 232 5.71 -6.03 -0.56
N LEU A 233 5.90 -5.59 0.68
CA LEU A 233 5.31 -6.23 1.86
C LEU A 233 3.78 -6.17 1.85
N THR A 234 3.24 -5.00 1.52
CA THR A 234 1.80 -4.77 1.44
C THR A 234 1.17 -5.68 0.39
N ALA A 235 1.72 -5.70 -0.82
CA ALA A 235 1.19 -6.55 -1.88
C ALA A 235 1.41 -8.03 -1.57
N ASN A 236 2.63 -8.45 -1.25
CA ASN A 236 2.96 -9.87 -1.25
C ASN A 236 2.61 -10.57 0.04
N ILE A 237 2.58 -9.87 1.17
CA ILE A 237 2.28 -10.50 2.46
C ILE A 237 0.84 -10.24 2.82
N PHE A 238 0.36 -9.00 2.74
CA PHE A 238 -1.01 -8.71 3.12
C PHE A 238 -2.05 -9.24 2.10
N LEU A 239 -1.90 -8.98 0.79
CA LEU A 239 -2.85 -9.56 -0.19
C LEU A 239 -2.81 -11.08 -0.18
N THR A 240 -1.62 -11.68 -0.12
CA THR A 240 -1.46 -13.13 -0.01
C THR A 240 -2.16 -13.66 1.23
N SER A 241 -2.02 -12.99 2.37
CA SER A 241 -2.64 -13.41 3.64
C SER A 241 -4.16 -13.36 3.55
N ILE A 242 -4.75 -12.23 3.13
CA ILE A 242 -6.21 -12.11 2.98
C ILE A 242 -6.74 -13.12 1.97
N TYR A 243 -6.09 -13.23 0.82
CA TYR A 243 -6.54 -14.17 -0.19
C TYR A 243 -6.42 -15.62 0.31
N SER A 244 -5.35 -15.94 1.03
CA SER A 244 -5.17 -17.23 1.70
C SER A 244 -6.32 -17.52 2.67
N LEU A 245 -6.74 -16.55 3.48
CA LEU A 245 -7.95 -16.66 4.32
C LEU A 245 -9.20 -16.93 3.46
N CYS A 246 -9.37 -16.19 2.36
CA CYS A 246 -10.52 -16.33 1.46
C CYS A 246 -10.62 -17.72 0.82
N VAL A 247 -9.47 -18.30 0.43
CA VAL A 247 -9.39 -19.65 -0.13
C VAL A 247 -9.63 -20.71 0.92
N ALA A 248 -8.96 -20.62 2.07
CA ALA A 248 -9.13 -21.57 3.17
C ALA A 248 -10.61 -21.64 3.59
N LEU A 249 -11.26 -20.49 3.75
CA LEU A 249 -12.68 -20.40 4.08
C LEU A 249 -13.58 -20.96 2.98
N GLY A 250 -13.25 -20.70 1.71
CA GLY A 250 -13.97 -21.29 0.58
C GLY A 250 -13.90 -22.82 0.58
N ASN A 251 -12.75 -23.39 0.95
CA ASN A 251 -12.57 -24.83 1.03
C ASN A 251 -13.33 -25.43 2.22
N ILE A 252 -13.32 -24.76 3.38
CA ILE A 252 -14.13 -25.16 4.55
C ILE A 252 -15.62 -25.22 4.17
N ILE A 253 -16.14 -24.19 3.50
CA ILE A 253 -17.54 -24.15 3.05
C ILE A 253 -17.84 -25.27 2.04
N ARG A 254 -16.91 -25.57 1.12
CA ARG A 254 -17.08 -26.63 0.12
C ARG A 254 -17.13 -28.01 0.78
N LEU A 255 -16.26 -28.27 1.76
CA LEU A 255 -16.27 -29.51 2.54
C LEU A 255 -17.61 -29.69 3.25
N ASN A 256 -18.19 -28.61 3.76
CA ASN A 256 -19.48 -28.65 4.42
C ASN A 256 -20.62 -29.05 3.45
N LYS A 257 -20.59 -28.55 2.22
CA LYS A 257 -21.62 -28.88 1.20
C LYS A 257 -21.64 -30.37 0.82
N TRP A 258 -20.48 -31.02 0.78
CA TRP A 258 -20.38 -32.43 0.40
C TRP A 258 -20.78 -33.41 1.51
N SER A 259 -20.92 -32.93 2.74
CA SER A 259 -21.17 -33.73 3.94
C SER A 259 -22.65 -34.12 4.16
N GLN A 260 -23.51 -34.11 3.13
CA GLN A 260 -24.96 -34.29 3.31
C GLN A 260 -25.40 -35.67 3.83
N SER A 261 -24.53 -36.68 3.94
CA SER A 261 -24.88 -37.97 4.57
C SER A 261 -24.93 -37.85 6.11
N TRP A 262 -26.14 -37.95 6.68
CA TRP A 262 -26.47 -37.72 8.10
C TRP A 262 -25.50 -38.35 9.13
N LEU A 263 -25.03 -39.58 8.90
CA LEU A 263 -24.17 -40.32 9.84
C LEU A 263 -22.73 -39.79 9.97
N ARG A 264 -22.20 -39.04 8.98
CA ARG A 264 -20.84 -38.45 9.05
C ARG A 264 -20.83 -36.97 9.41
N VAL A 265 -22.02 -36.35 9.50
CA VAL A 265 -22.21 -34.91 9.71
C VAL A 265 -21.44 -34.42 10.94
N SER A 266 -21.66 -35.01 12.13
CA SER A 266 -21.08 -34.47 13.38
C SER A 266 -19.55 -34.35 13.34
N SER A 267 -18.85 -35.40 12.93
CA SER A 267 -17.38 -35.41 12.86
C SER A 267 -16.80 -34.40 11.86
N ILE A 268 -17.50 -34.17 10.74
CA ILE A 268 -17.07 -33.23 9.70
C ILE A 268 -17.32 -31.80 10.18
N TYR A 269 -18.43 -31.54 10.86
CA TYR A 269 -18.71 -30.24 11.47
C TYR A 269 -17.71 -29.89 12.57
N ASP A 270 -17.34 -30.84 13.44
CA ASP A 270 -16.31 -30.60 14.47
C ASP A 270 -14.95 -30.30 13.84
N LYS A 271 -14.56 -31.05 12.80
CA LYS A 271 -13.30 -30.84 12.09
C LYS A 271 -13.27 -29.49 11.37
N THR A 272 -14.35 -29.13 10.67
CA THR A 272 -14.47 -27.85 9.95
C THR A 272 -14.55 -26.66 10.91
N LEU A 273 -15.21 -26.81 12.06
CA LEU A 273 -15.24 -25.79 13.10
C LEU A 273 -13.84 -25.57 13.71
N LYS A 274 -13.10 -26.64 14.03
CA LYS A 274 -11.70 -26.53 14.49
C LYS A 274 -10.83 -25.80 13.46
N TRP A 275 -10.98 -26.10 12.17
CA TRP A 275 -10.25 -25.40 11.10
C TRP A 275 -10.65 -23.92 10.99
N TYR A 276 -11.92 -23.61 11.18
CA TYR A 276 -12.43 -22.25 11.21
C TYR A 276 -11.88 -21.46 12.41
N VAL A 277 -11.80 -22.08 13.60
CA VAL A 277 -11.19 -21.45 14.79
C VAL A 277 -9.72 -21.12 14.55
N HIS A 278 -8.94 -22.03 13.95
CA HIS A 278 -7.55 -21.73 13.56
C HIS A 278 -7.48 -20.60 12.52
N LEU A 279 -8.41 -20.56 11.58
CA LEU A 279 -8.49 -19.50 10.59
C LEU A 279 -8.84 -18.14 11.23
N LYS A 280 -9.69 -18.14 12.26
CA LYS A 280 -10.06 -16.95 13.02
C LYS A 280 -8.87 -16.40 13.81
N ILE A 281 -8.04 -17.28 14.38
CA ILE A 281 -6.78 -16.85 15.02
C ILE A 281 -5.86 -16.18 13.99
N LEU A 282 -5.71 -16.75 12.80
CA LEU A 282 -4.91 -16.14 11.73
C LEU A 282 -5.45 -14.78 11.32
N GLU A 283 -6.77 -14.65 11.14
CA GLU A 283 -7.41 -13.38 10.82
C GLU A 283 -7.17 -12.32 11.90
N VAL A 284 -7.32 -12.68 13.18
CA VAL A 284 -7.03 -11.76 14.29
C VAL A 284 -5.57 -11.30 14.23
N GLN A 285 -4.64 -12.21 13.97
CA GLN A 285 -3.23 -11.86 13.82
C GLN A 285 -2.96 -10.98 12.59
N VAL A 286 -3.62 -11.25 11.46
CA VAL A 286 -3.58 -10.36 10.29
C VAL A 286 -4.09 -8.98 10.66
N ASN A 287 -5.22 -8.87 11.36
CA ASN A 287 -5.79 -7.59 11.75
C ASN A 287 -4.87 -6.82 12.69
N VAL A 288 -4.33 -7.49 13.72
CA VAL A 288 -3.41 -6.86 14.69
C VAL A 288 -2.16 -6.36 13.99
N ALA A 289 -1.52 -7.19 13.17
CA ALA A 289 -0.34 -6.79 12.42
C ALA A 289 -0.67 -5.70 11.39
N PHE A 290 -1.76 -5.84 10.65
CA PHE A 290 -2.12 -4.90 9.60
C PHE A 290 -2.53 -3.53 10.16
N ALA A 291 -3.39 -3.50 11.18
CA ALA A 291 -3.89 -2.27 11.78
C ALA A 291 -2.74 -1.42 12.36
N LYS A 292 -1.73 -2.07 12.96
CA LYS A 292 -0.56 -1.38 13.52
C LYS A 292 0.46 -0.95 12.45
N PHE A 293 0.77 -1.83 11.49
CA PHE A 293 1.95 -1.64 10.64
C PHE A 293 1.64 -1.16 9.23
N LEU A 294 0.59 -1.72 8.62
CA LEU A 294 0.40 -1.61 7.18
C LEU A 294 -0.75 -0.66 6.83
N LEU A 295 -1.79 -0.60 7.64
CA LEU A 295 -2.95 0.25 7.37
C LEU A 295 -2.59 1.74 7.33
N PRO A 296 -1.86 2.31 8.32
CA PRO A 296 -1.54 3.74 8.29
C PRO A 296 -0.71 4.08 7.04
N GLY A 297 0.36 3.32 6.78
CA GLY A 297 1.21 3.51 5.61
C GLY A 297 0.46 3.30 4.30
N SER A 298 -0.37 2.26 4.19
CA SER A 298 -1.11 1.97 2.96
C SER A 298 -2.19 3.01 2.69
N LEU A 299 -2.96 3.39 3.71
CA LEU A 299 -3.94 4.47 3.58
C LEU A 299 -3.25 5.77 3.17
N PHE A 300 -2.11 6.07 3.80
CA PHE A 300 -1.33 7.24 3.44
C PHE A 300 -0.90 7.17 1.98
N ILE A 301 -0.24 6.10 1.52
CA ILE A 301 0.17 5.95 0.10
C ILE A 301 -1.02 6.02 -0.84
N PHE A 302 -2.12 5.34 -0.54
CA PHE A 302 -3.24 5.32 -1.45
C PHE A 302 -3.88 6.69 -1.56
N VAL A 303 -4.12 7.37 -0.44
CA VAL A 303 -4.59 8.77 -0.47
C VAL A 303 -3.57 9.63 -1.19
N TRP A 304 -2.28 9.43 -0.94
CA TRP A 304 -1.20 10.17 -1.54
C TRP A 304 -1.16 10.08 -3.04
N VAL A 305 -1.08 8.85 -3.53
CA VAL A 305 -0.99 8.53 -4.94
C VAL A 305 -2.27 8.98 -5.64
N ASN A 306 -3.44 8.81 -5.02
CA ASN A 306 -4.69 9.27 -5.63
C ASN A 306 -4.78 10.79 -5.70
N VAL A 307 -4.51 11.50 -4.59
CA VAL A 307 -4.58 12.96 -4.56
C VAL A 307 -3.52 13.56 -5.47
N GLY A 308 -2.26 13.11 -5.35
CA GLY A 308 -1.16 13.57 -6.18
C GLY A 308 -1.41 13.33 -7.67
N SER A 309 -1.79 12.10 -8.06
CA SER A 309 -2.02 11.81 -9.48
C SER A 309 -3.26 12.51 -10.03
N THR A 310 -4.36 12.58 -9.27
CA THR A 310 -5.57 13.33 -9.66
C THR A 310 -5.24 14.80 -9.89
N PHE A 311 -4.46 15.36 -8.98
CA PHE A 311 -4.02 16.73 -9.06
C PHE A 311 -3.18 16.99 -10.31
N PHE A 312 -2.14 16.17 -10.56
CA PHE A 312 -1.34 16.31 -11.78
C PHE A 312 -2.18 16.16 -13.04
N ILE A 313 -3.12 15.21 -13.08
CA ILE A 313 -4.03 15.03 -14.21
C ILE A 313 -4.87 16.30 -14.44
N VAL A 314 -5.45 16.87 -13.38
CA VAL A 314 -6.28 18.09 -13.49
C VAL A 314 -5.45 19.30 -13.89
N SER A 315 -4.26 19.49 -13.30
CA SER A 315 -3.38 20.62 -13.60
C SER A 315 -2.83 20.61 -15.03
N SER A 316 -2.77 19.44 -15.65
CA SER A 316 -2.24 19.28 -17.01
C SER A 316 -3.28 19.49 -18.11
N GLY A 317 -4.58 19.55 -17.75
CA GLY A 317 -5.67 19.84 -18.67
C GLY A 317 -5.67 18.94 -19.91
N ALA A 318 -5.76 19.54 -21.11
CA ALA A 318 -5.75 18.83 -22.38
C ALA A 318 -4.38 18.24 -22.76
N GLU A 319 -3.30 18.60 -22.06
CA GLU A 319 -1.93 18.21 -22.41
C GLU A 319 -1.50 16.86 -21.82
N ILE A 320 -2.40 16.14 -21.17
CA ILE A 320 -2.14 14.85 -20.51
C ILE A 320 -1.48 13.81 -21.43
N PHE A 321 -1.67 13.88 -22.74
CA PHE A 321 -1.03 12.93 -23.68
C PHE A 321 0.17 13.52 -24.42
N LYS A 322 0.47 14.82 -24.24
CA LYS A 322 1.62 15.46 -24.88
C LYS A 322 2.93 15.12 -24.17
N ASN A 323 2.89 14.97 -22.84
CA ASN A 323 4.09 14.66 -22.04
C ASN A 323 3.99 13.26 -21.44
N TYR A 324 5.07 12.48 -21.53
CA TYR A 324 5.15 11.12 -20.98
C TYR A 324 4.89 11.07 -19.46
N GLU A 325 5.18 12.17 -18.74
CA GLU A 325 4.97 12.30 -17.30
C GLU A 325 3.52 12.12 -16.88
N HIS A 326 2.62 12.73 -17.65
CA HIS A 326 1.19 12.66 -17.39
C HIS A 326 0.66 11.25 -17.60
N ILE A 327 1.19 10.53 -18.60
CA ILE A 327 0.88 9.12 -18.82
C ILE A 327 1.31 8.31 -17.60
N LEU A 328 2.51 8.56 -17.04
CA LEU A 328 2.97 7.89 -15.82
C LEU A 328 2.01 8.15 -14.65
N PHE A 329 1.56 9.40 -14.44
CA PHE A 329 0.58 9.71 -13.39
C PHE A 329 -0.76 8.99 -13.59
N VAL A 330 -1.24 8.89 -14.83
CA VAL A 330 -2.46 8.14 -15.15
C VAL A 330 -2.29 6.64 -14.85
N MET A 331 -1.14 6.05 -15.21
CA MET A 331 -0.85 4.65 -14.91
C MET A 331 -0.79 4.39 -13.39
N VAL A 332 -0.06 5.23 -12.66
CA VAL A 332 0.10 5.11 -11.20
C VAL A 332 -1.25 5.32 -10.49
N PHE A 333 -2.07 6.26 -10.96
CA PHE A 333 -3.45 6.43 -10.49
C PHE A 333 -4.27 5.16 -10.71
N GLY A 334 -4.31 4.66 -11.95
CA GLY A 334 -5.08 3.48 -12.32
C GLY A 334 -4.68 2.25 -11.52
N GLU A 335 -3.36 2.02 -11.36
CA GLU A 335 -2.83 0.95 -10.53
C GLU A 335 -3.29 1.07 -9.07
N SER A 336 -3.19 2.27 -8.48
CA SER A 336 -3.60 2.49 -7.09
C SER A 336 -5.09 2.18 -6.88
N VAL A 337 -5.94 2.59 -7.82
CA VAL A 337 -7.38 2.31 -7.80
C VAL A 337 -7.63 0.81 -7.91
N ILE A 338 -6.96 0.10 -8.82
CA ILE A 338 -7.09 -1.35 -8.98
C ILE A 338 -6.71 -2.06 -7.67
N ILE A 339 -5.61 -1.66 -7.03
CA ILE A 339 -5.17 -2.28 -5.77
C ILE A 339 -6.20 -2.03 -4.67
N ILE A 340 -6.71 -0.80 -4.50
CA ILE A 340 -7.73 -0.47 -3.49
C ILE A 340 -9.00 -1.30 -3.70
N LEU A 341 -9.49 -1.36 -4.94
CA LEU A 341 -10.68 -2.14 -5.29
C LEU A 341 -10.45 -3.63 -5.04
N PHE A 342 -9.27 -4.15 -5.40
CA PHE A 342 -8.91 -5.54 -5.20
C PHE A 342 -8.84 -5.92 -3.72
N VAL A 343 -8.14 -5.12 -2.90
CA VAL A 343 -8.07 -5.28 -1.43
C VAL A 343 -9.48 -5.26 -0.84
N GLY A 344 -10.27 -4.22 -1.14
CA GLY A 344 -11.62 -4.06 -0.62
C GLY A 344 -12.52 -5.24 -0.96
N THR A 345 -12.48 -5.68 -2.23
CA THR A 345 -13.25 -6.82 -2.72
C THR A 345 -12.83 -8.12 -2.01
N LEU A 346 -11.53 -8.35 -1.81
CA LEU A 346 -11.05 -9.55 -1.12
C LEU A 346 -11.49 -9.57 0.35
N CYS A 347 -11.33 -8.46 1.08
CA CYS A 347 -11.78 -8.32 2.46
C CYS A 347 -13.29 -8.54 2.58
N GLY A 348 -14.08 -7.91 1.69
CA GLY A 348 -15.53 -8.09 1.62
C GLY A 348 -15.92 -9.56 1.39
N LYS A 349 -15.20 -10.25 0.50
CA LYS A 349 -15.45 -11.67 0.20
C LYS A 349 -15.08 -12.61 1.35
N VAL A 350 -14.02 -12.32 2.12
CA VAL A 350 -13.69 -13.07 3.34
C VAL A 350 -14.83 -12.94 4.35
N ASN A 351 -15.29 -11.71 4.62
CA ASN A 351 -16.38 -11.46 5.56
C ASN A 351 -17.69 -12.13 5.12
N GLN A 352 -18.07 -11.98 3.85
CA GLN A 352 -19.26 -12.61 3.29
C GLN A 352 -19.21 -14.13 3.46
N LYS A 353 -18.10 -14.77 3.09
CA LYS A 353 -17.92 -16.22 3.21
C LYS A 353 -18.01 -16.69 4.66
N SER A 354 -17.49 -15.94 5.62
CA SER A 354 -17.55 -16.34 7.03
C SER A 354 -18.97 -16.27 7.57
N LYS A 355 -19.70 -15.20 7.24
CA LYS A 355 -21.12 -15.09 7.56
C LYS A 355 -21.90 -16.27 6.97
N THR A 356 -21.61 -16.64 5.72
CA THR A 356 -22.21 -17.82 5.08
C THR A 356 -21.87 -19.11 5.84
N PHE A 357 -20.60 -19.32 6.19
CA PHE A 357 -20.17 -20.50 6.95
C PHE A 357 -20.89 -20.59 8.30
N LEU A 358 -20.89 -19.50 9.09
CA LEU A 358 -21.54 -19.48 10.40
C LEU A 358 -23.06 -19.67 10.31
N ARG A 359 -23.72 -19.14 9.27
CA ARG A 359 -25.14 -19.40 9.03
C ARG A 359 -25.40 -20.88 8.74
N GLN A 360 -24.54 -21.54 7.96
CA GLN A 360 -24.64 -22.97 7.70
C GLN A 360 -24.44 -23.79 8.97
N VAL A 361 -23.43 -23.45 9.78
CA VAL A 361 -23.15 -24.13 11.05
C VAL A 361 -24.29 -23.94 12.06
N LYS A 362 -24.84 -22.73 12.17
CA LYS A 362 -25.99 -22.45 13.05
C LYS A 362 -27.28 -23.12 12.59
N GLY A 363 -27.48 -23.25 11.28
CA GLY A 363 -28.66 -23.90 10.68
C GLY A 363 -28.66 -25.43 10.80
N ALA A 364 -27.52 -26.06 11.13
CA ALA A 364 -27.41 -27.49 11.30
C ALA A 364 -28.07 -27.96 12.62
N LYS A 365 -29.39 -28.20 12.58
CA LYS A 365 -30.26 -28.58 13.71
C LYS A 365 -29.70 -29.75 14.55
N THR A 366 -28.99 -30.69 13.95
CA THR A 366 -28.43 -31.88 14.60
C THR A 366 -27.22 -31.62 15.50
N VAL A 367 -26.44 -30.57 15.24
CA VAL A 367 -25.23 -30.26 16.03
C VAL A 367 -25.56 -29.44 17.28
N GLY A 368 -26.78 -28.90 17.36
CA GLY A 368 -27.29 -28.13 18.48
C GLY A 368 -27.48 -28.89 19.79
N LYS A 369 -27.23 -30.20 19.87
CA LYS A 369 -27.34 -30.94 21.15
C LYS A 369 -26.07 -30.87 22.00
N ASN A 370 -24.88 -30.71 21.41
CA ASN A 370 -23.64 -30.60 22.15
C ASN A 370 -23.44 -29.17 22.71
N ALA A 371 -23.46 -29.01 24.03
CA ALA A 371 -23.31 -27.72 24.70
C ALA A 371 -21.92 -27.08 24.44
N GLN A 372 -20.86 -27.89 24.33
CA GLN A 372 -19.51 -27.41 24.04
C GLN A 372 -19.44 -26.86 22.61
N PHE A 373 -20.04 -27.55 21.64
CA PHE A 373 -20.14 -27.07 20.26
C PHE A 373 -20.86 -25.73 20.18
N ARG A 374 -21.99 -25.58 20.88
CA ARG A 374 -22.73 -24.31 20.94
C ARG A 374 -21.87 -23.18 21.53
N LYS A 375 -21.17 -23.44 22.64
CA LYS A 375 -20.23 -22.46 23.22
C LYS A 375 -19.15 -22.06 22.22
N THR A 376 -18.54 -23.00 21.51
CA THR A 376 -17.52 -22.70 20.49
C THR A 376 -18.10 -21.91 19.32
N VAL A 377 -19.30 -22.22 18.83
CA VAL A 377 -19.95 -21.47 17.74
C VAL A 377 -20.31 -20.05 18.17
N VAL A 378 -20.74 -19.84 19.42
CA VAL A 378 -21.00 -18.51 19.98
C VAL A 378 -19.70 -17.72 20.11
N GLN A 379 -18.64 -18.35 20.61
CA GLN A 379 -17.31 -17.72 20.74
C GLN A 379 -16.64 -17.43 19.39
N ALA A 380 -16.92 -18.24 18.37
CA ALA A 380 -16.21 -18.16 17.10
C ALA A 380 -16.39 -16.80 16.39
N ASN A 381 -17.50 -16.08 16.64
CA ASN A 381 -17.88 -14.78 16.07
C ASN A 381 -17.69 -14.67 14.53
N THR A 382 -18.26 -13.65 13.88
CA THR A 382 -18.01 -13.44 12.45
C THR A 382 -16.53 -13.10 12.21
N THR A 383 -15.93 -13.64 11.14
CA THR A 383 -14.65 -13.13 10.65
C THR A 383 -14.88 -11.74 10.12
N ASN A 384 -14.30 -10.75 10.78
CA ASN A 384 -14.21 -9.39 10.27
C ASN A 384 -12.71 -9.14 10.12
N VAL A 385 -12.22 -9.17 8.87
CA VAL A 385 -10.95 -8.51 8.58
C VAL A 385 -11.20 -7.02 8.86
N SER A 386 -10.86 -6.63 10.06
CA SER A 386 -11.17 -5.35 10.69
C SER A 386 -9.84 -4.65 10.80
N SER A 387 -9.73 -3.49 10.16
CA SER A 387 -8.53 -2.68 10.17
C SER A 387 -8.33 -1.95 11.52
N GLY A 388 -8.70 -2.57 12.65
CA GLY A 388 -8.79 -1.95 13.97
C GLY A 388 -10.19 -1.39 14.27
N SER A 389 -10.39 -0.80 15.46
CA SER A 389 -11.66 -0.21 15.94
C SER A 389 -12.30 0.82 15.00
N PHE A 390 -11.55 1.29 14.00
CA PHE A 390 -12.03 2.06 12.85
C PHE A 390 -13.11 1.32 12.02
N CYS A 391 -13.15 -0.01 12.08
CA CYS A 391 -14.00 -0.86 11.25
C CYS A 391 -15.18 -1.52 11.99
N ASP A 392 -15.11 -1.71 13.31
CA ASP A 392 -16.13 -2.48 14.04
C ASP A 392 -17.47 -1.75 14.22
N GLY A 393 -17.50 -0.42 14.09
CA GLY A 393 -18.74 0.35 13.91
C GLY A 393 -19.02 0.75 12.45
N GLY A 394 -18.09 0.47 11.54
CA GLY A 394 -17.90 1.25 10.32
C GLY A 394 -17.86 0.49 9.01
N VAL A 395 -17.76 -0.84 8.95
CA VAL A 395 -17.63 -1.54 7.63
C VAL A 395 -18.89 -1.41 6.75
N ARG A 396 -20.08 -1.15 7.33
CA ARG A 396 -21.25 -0.71 6.54
C ARG A 396 -21.12 0.72 6.01
N LYS A 397 -20.26 1.56 6.60
CA LYS A 397 -19.95 2.93 6.18
C LYS A 397 -18.67 3.05 5.34
N LEU A 398 -17.58 2.33 5.61
CA LEU A 398 -16.33 2.43 4.84
C LEU A 398 -16.43 1.78 3.46
N HIS A 399 -17.09 0.62 3.33
CA HIS A 399 -17.44 0.05 2.02
C HIS A 399 -18.43 0.95 1.24
N PHE A 400 -19.04 1.91 1.93
CA PHE A 400 -20.02 2.88 1.46
C PHE A 400 -19.51 4.34 1.56
N GLN A 401 -18.22 4.55 1.85
CA GLN A 401 -17.62 5.88 1.91
C GLN A 401 -16.32 5.91 1.10
N SER A 402 -15.41 4.95 1.23
CA SER A 402 -14.21 4.93 0.38
C SER A 402 -14.49 4.43 -1.04
N LEU A 403 -15.40 3.46 -1.21
CA LEU A 403 -15.81 2.98 -2.52
C LEU A 403 -16.62 4.03 -3.30
N PRO A 404 -17.67 4.67 -2.74
CA PRO A 404 -18.29 5.79 -3.41
C PRO A 404 -17.39 7.01 -3.46
N LEU A 405 -16.47 7.30 -2.54
CA LEU A 405 -15.52 8.40 -2.74
C LEU A 405 -14.57 8.11 -3.90
N ALA A 406 -14.03 6.89 -4.01
CA ALA A 406 -13.22 6.47 -5.15
C ALA A 406 -14.04 6.43 -6.46
N LEU A 407 -15.28 5.96 -6.43
CA LEU A 407 -16.20 5.96 -7.58
C LEU A 407 -16.70 7.37 -7.91
N ILE A 408 -16.86 8.27 -6.93
CA ILE A 408 -17.21 9.68 -7.13
C ILE A 408 -16.01 10.42 -7.70
N LEU A 409 -14.79 10.16 -7.20
CA LEU A 409 -13.55 10.68 -7.78
C LEU A 409 -13.37 10.15 -9.20
N PHE A 410 -13.55 8.85 -9.43
CA PHE A 410 -13.47 8.23 -10.75
C PHE A 410 -14.55 8.77 -11.69
N ARG A 411 -15.79 8.93 -11.21
CA ARG A 411 -16.89 9.53 -11.98
C ARG A 411 -16.63 10.99 -12.27
N ARG A 412 -16.11 11.77 -11.32
CA ARG A 412 -15.73 13.18 -11.50
C ARG A 412 -14.56 13.32 -12.46
N LEU A 413 -13.56 12.44 -12.39
CA LEU A 413 -12.46 12.37 -13.35
C LEU A 413 -12.96 11.99 -14.74
N ALA A 414 -13.80 10.97 -14.86
CA ALA A 414 -14.41 10.57 -16.12
C ALA A 414 -15.30 11.69 -16.70
N HIS A 415 -16.03 12.42 -15.85
CA HIS A 415 -16.87 13.55 -16.27
C HIS A 415 -16.04 14.77 -16.67
N ALA A 416 -14.97 15.08 -15.92
CA ALA A 416 -14.02 16.14 -16.27
C ALA A 416 -13.30 15.81 -17.58
N TYR A 417 -12.91 14.55 -17.76
CA TYR A 417 -12.29 14.06 -19.00
C TYR A 417 -13.26 14.11 -20.18
N ALA A 418 -14.50 13.64 -20.01
CA ALA A 418 -15.54 13.73 -21.03
C ALA A 418 -15.87 15.20 -21.38
N PHE A 419 -15.84 16.10 -20.38
CA PHE A 419 -16.01 17.53 -20.58
C PHE A 419 -14.85 18.14 -21.40
N MET A 420 -13.60 17.81 -21.05
CA MET A 420 -12.42 18.27 -21.81
C MET A 420 -12.44 17.76 -23.26
N LEU A 421 -12.77 16.47 -23.47
CA LEU A 421 -12.91 15.91 -24.82
C LEU A 421 -14.02 16.57 -25.64
N LYS A 422 -15.14 16.91 -25.01
CA LYS A 422 -16.29 17.53 -25.69
C LYS A 422 -16.00 18.97 -26.10
N HIS A 423 -15.12 19.67 -25.39
CA HIS A 423 -14.85 21.09 -25.63
C HIS A 423 -13.65 21.39 -26.52
N LYS A 424 -12.94 20.38 -27.06
CA LYS A 424 -11.74 20.57 -27.94
C LYS A 424 -10.89 21.78 -27.49
N LEU A 425 -10.59 21.83 -26.20
CA LEU A 425 -9.52 22.67 -25.67
C LEU A 425 -8.18 21.97 -25.89
#